data_AF-A0A7Y1XEP0-F1
#
_entry.id   AF-A0A7Y1XEP0-F1
#
_cell.length_a   1.000
_cell.length_b   1.000
_cell.length_c   1.000
_cell.angle_alpha   90.00
_cell.angle_beta   90.00
_cell.angle_gamma   90.00
#
_symmetry.space_group_name_H-M   'P 1'
#
loop_
_entity.id
_entity.type
_entity.pdbx_description
1 polymer ?
#
loop_
_entity_poly.entity_id
_entity_poly.type
_entity_poly.pdbx_seq_one_letter_code
_entity_poly.pdbx_strand_id
1 'polypeptide(L)'
;SGNLNSNKFENNYWSNYTGYDLNKDGIGDIPYRPVKLFSYLVNRTPESIVLLRSLFIDLIDFSEKVSPVFTPENLIDNQPLMTQVTW
;
A
#
# COMPACT_ATOMS: atom_id res chain seq x y z
N SER A 1 -4.05 -19.90 18.30
CA SER A 1 -3.91 -18.43 18.37
C SER A 1 -2.75 -18.00 17.49
N GLY A 2 -3.01 -17.78 16.19
CA GLY A 2 -1.97 -17.42 15.23
C GLY A 2 -1.61 -15.95 15.39
N ASN A 3 -0.35 -15.65 15.71
CA ASN A 3 0.16 -14.29 15.78
C ASN A 3 -0.09 -13.57 14.46
N LEU A 4 -0.84 -12.47 14.51
CA LEU A 4 -1.01 -11.54 13.40
C LEU A 4 0.36 -10.94 13.07
N ASN A 5 1.00 -11.50 12.04
CA ASN A 5 2.13 -10.98 11.26
C ASN A 5 2.67 -9.61 11.71
N SER A 6 3.76 -9.61 12.47
CA SER A 6 4.55 -8.42 12.80
C SER A 6 5.43 -7.95 11.62
N ASN A 7 4.89 -7.96 10.40
CA ASN A 7 5.61 -7.43 9.24
C ASN A 7 5.65 -5.91 9.34
N LYS A 8 6.85 -5.35 9.55
CA LYS A 8 7.08 -3.91 9.52
C LYS A 8 7.39 -3.50 8.07
N PHE A 9 6.58 -2.63 7.51
CA PHE A 9 6.83 -2.03 6.20
C PHE A 9 7.71 -0.79 6.42
N GLU A 10 9.01 -0.92 6.18
CA GLU A 10 9.98 0.17 6.33
C GLU A 10 11.14 -0.06 5.36
N ASN A 11 11.65 1.00 4.72
CA ASN A 11 12.81 0.96 3.84
C ASN A 11 12.65 -0.03 2.66
N ASN A 12 11.45 -0.13 2.10
CA ASN A 12 11.23 -0.95 0.91
C ASN A 12 11.28 -0.09 -0.37
N TYR A 13 11.81 -0.66 -1.44
CA TYR A 13 11.63 -0.13 -2.78
C TYR A 13 10.31 -0.63 -3.39
N TRP A 14 9.50 0.29 -3.90
CA TRP A 14 8.22 -0.03 -4.55
C TRP A 14 8.23 0.47 -5.98
N SER A 15 8.09 -0.44 -6.95
CA SER A 15 8.21 -0.12 -8.38
C SER A 15 7.18 0.88 -8.90
N ASN A 16 6.08 1.06 -8.18
CA ASN A 16 5.00 1.99 -8.47
C ASN A 16 4.93 3.17 -7.47
N TYR A 17 5.96 3.37 -6.64
CA TYR A 17 6.06 4.56 -5.81
C TYR A 17 6.32 5.78 -6.70
N THR A 18 5.46 6.79 -6.57
CA THR A 18 5.53 8.02 -7.36
C THR A 18 5.66 9.26 -6.46
N GLY A 19 6.03 9.07 -5.20
CA GLY A 19 6.33 10.20 -4.32
C GLY A 19 7.65 10.85 -4.70
N TYR A 20 7.97 11.94 -3.99
CA TYR A 20 9.15 12.75 -4.25
C TYR A 20 10.09 12.72 -3.05
N ASP A 21 11.33 13.13 -3.29
CA ASP A 21 12.38 13.30 -2.29
C ASP A 21 12.96 14.72 -2.46
N LEU A 22 12.55 15.64 -1.57
CA LEU A 22 12.97 17.05 -1.58
C LEU A 22 14.32 17.25 -0.89
N ASN A 23 14.64 16.44 0.12
CA ASN A 23 15.86 16.59 0.93
C ASN A 23 17.07 15.83 0.34
N LYS A 24 16.82 14.95 -0.65
CA LYS A 24 17.79 14.14 -1.40
C LYS A 24 18.51 13.09 -0.56
N ASP A 25 17.85 12.49 0.42
CA ASP A 25 18.42 11.41 1.24
C ASP A 25 18.18 10.00 0.67
N GLY A 26 17.43 9.88 -0.45
CA GLY A 26 17.10 8.61 -1.08
C GLY A 26 15.88 7.91 -0.48
N ILE A 27 15.20 8.54 0.47
CA ILE A 27 13.93 8.13 1.06
C ILE A 27 12.83 9.08 0.55
N GLY A 28 11.68 8.52 0.22
CA GLY A 28 10.54 9.31 -0.22
C GLY A 28 9.85 10.05 0.91
N ASP A 29 9.55 11.33 0.71
CA ASP A 29 8.87 12.20 1.69
C ASP A 29 7.38 11.86 1.88
N ILE A 30 6.80 11.04 1.00
CA ILE A 30 5.40 10.65 1.05
C ILE A 30 5.31 9.18 1.48
N PRO A 31 4.58 8.86 2.56
CA PRO A 31 4.38 7.47 2.95
C PRO A 31 3.72 6.64 1.84
N TYR A 32 4.20 5.42 1.65
CA TYR A 32 3.65 4.49 0.67
C TYR A 32 2.69 3.48 1.32
N ARG A 33 1.57 3.20 0.65
CA ARG A 33 0.53 2.27 1.12
C ARG A 33 0.48 1.05 0.20
N PRO A 34 1.22 -0.04 0.51
CA PRO A 34 1.30 -1.22 -0.36
C PRO A 34 -0.01 -2.00 -0.47
N VAL A 35 -0.89 -1.89 0.53
CA VAL A 35 -2.12 -2.68 0.59
C VAL A 35 -3.31 -1.82 0.17
N LYS A 36 -3.99 -2.25 -0.89
CA LYS A 36 -5.27 -1.68 -1.33
C LYS A 36 -6.41 -2.22 -0.48
N LEU A 37 -7.46 -1.43 -0.31
CA LEU A 37 -8.70 -1.83 0.36
C LEU A 37 -9.28 -3.15 -0.21
N PHE A 38 -9.14 -3.38 -1.52
CA PHE A 38 -9.56 -4.64 -2.12
C PHE A 38 -8.90 -5.89 -1.51
N SER A 39 -7.61 -5.83 -1.18
CA SER A 39 -6.91 -6.97 -0.55
C SER A 39 -7.51 -7.32 0.81
N TYR A 40 -7.97 -6.32 1.55
CA TYR A 40 -8.70 -6.53 2.81
C TYR A 40 -10.09 -7.15 2.56
N LEU A 41 -10.82 -6.67 1.54
CA LEU A 41 -12.13 -7.20 1.18
C LEU A 41 -12.07 -8.68 0.77
N VAL A 42 -11.10 -9.07 -0.07
CA VAL A 42 -10.93 -10.48 -0.48
C VAL A 42 -10.51 -11.36 0.69
N ASN A 43 -9.68 -10.85 1.61
CA ASN A 43 -9.29 -11.60 2.80
C ASN A 43 -10.49 -11.90 3.72
N ARG A 44 -11.42 -10.94 3.85
CA ARG A 44 -12.66 -11.08 4.64
C ARG A 44 -13.75 -11.89 3.90
N THR A 45 -13.83 -11.73 2.58
CA THR A 45 -14.88 -12.30 1.72
C THR A 45 -14.24 -12.79 0.42
N PRO A 46 -13.74 -14.03 0.38
CA PRO A 46 -13.02 -14.58 -0.77
C PRO A 46 -13.80 -14.53 -2.09
N GLU A 47 -15.13 -14.60 -2.03
CA GLU A 47 -16.04 -14.54 -3.18
C GLU A 47 -15.94 -13.21 -3.92
N SER A 48 -15.49 -12.13 -3.26
CA SER A 48 -15.28 -10.81 -3.87
C SER A 48 -14.16 -10.80 -4.92
N ILE A 49 -13.36 -11.87 -5.05
CA ILE A 49 -12.31 -11.98 -6.06
C ILE A 49 -12.83 -11.81 -7.50
N VAL A 50 -14.11 -12.12 -7.74
CA VAL A 50 -14.77 -11.93 -9.04
C VAL A 50 -14.77 -10.47 -9.49
N LEU A 51 -14.60 -9.52 -8.55
CA LEU A 51 -14.60 -8.09 -8.80
C LEU A 51 -13.22 -7.52 -9.15
N LEU A 52 -12.15 -8.32 -9.12
CA LEU A 52 -10.74 -7.90 -9.24
C LEU A 52 -10.42 -7.01 -10.47
N ARG A 53 -11.25 -7.02 -11.51
CA ARG A 53 -11.09 -6.19 -12.72
C ARG A 53 -12.37 -5.43 -13.09
N SER A 54 -13.23 -5.19 -12.10
CA SER A 54 -14.47 -4.44 -12.28
C SER A 54 -14.24 -2.95 -12.03
N LEU A 55 -15.01 -2.11 -12.72
CA LEU A 55 -15.05 -0.66 -12.49
C LEU A 55 -15.34 -0.30 -11.03
N PHE A 56 -16.06 -1.17 -10.31
CA PHE A 56 -16.33 -0.99 -8.89
C PHE A 56 -15.04 -0.94 -8.05
N ILE A 57 -14.07 -1.82 -8.33
CA ILE A 57 -12.78 -1.82 -7.64
C ILE A 57 -11.96 -0.59 -8.01
N ASP A 58 -11.99 -0.16 -9.27
CA ASP A 58 -11.30 1.06 -9.70
C ASP A 58 -11.82 2.30 -8.96
N LEU A 59 -13.14 2.40 -8.75
CA LEU A 59 -13.76 3.50 -8.00
C LEU A 59 -13.38 3.45 -6.51
N ILE A 60 -13.35 2.27 -5.91
CA ILE A 60 -12.92 2.10 -4.52
C ILE A 60 -11.45 2.50 -4.35
N ASP A 61 -10.57 2.03 -5.22
CA ASP A 61 -9.14 2.37 -5.19
C ASP A 61 -8.92 3.87 -5.39
N PHE A 62 -9.70 4.52 -6.27
CA PHE A 62 -9.65 5.97 -6.45
C PHE A 62 -10.12 6.72 -5.21
N SER A 63 -11.23 6.30 -4.60
CA SER A 63 -11.75 6.89 -3.37
C SER A 63 -10.72 6.84 -2.24
N GLU A 64 -10.03 5.72 -2.04
CA GLU A 64 -8.99 5.58 -0.99
C GLU A 64 -7.78 6.48 -1.22
N LYS A 65 -7.44 6.81 -2.47
CA LYS A 65 -6.38 7.79 -2.77
C LYS A 65 -6.77 9.22 -2.38
N VAL A 66 -8.05 9.57 -2.52
CA VAL A 66 -8.56 10.93 -2.26
C VAL A 66 -8.95 11.10 -0.78
N SER A 67 -9.53 10.06 -0.18
CA SER A 67 -9.96 10.01 1.20
C SER A 67 -9.65 8.62 1.76
N PRO A 68 -8.49 8.44 2.41
CA PRO A 68 -8.12 7.17 3.02
C PRO A 68 -8.95 6.95 4.28
N VAL A 69 -9.98 6.11 4.21
CA VAL A 69 -10.90 5.85 5.33
C VAL A 69 -10.77 4.43 5.85
N PHE A 70 -10.38 3.47 5.00
CA PHE A 70 -10.43 2.05 5.34
C PHE A 70 -9.06 1.36 5.41
N THR A 71 -7.99 1.95 4.85
CA THR A 71 -6.64 1.37 4.94
C THR A 71 -6.09 1.49 6.37
N PRO A 72 -5.85 0.36 7.09
CA PRO A 72 -5.29 0.38 8.44
C PRO A 72 -3.92 1.06 8.50
N GLU A 73 -3.67 1.83 9.57
CA GLU A 73 -2.42 2.59 9.75
C GLU A 73 -1.17 1.69 9.81
N ASN A 74 -1.33 0.42 10.22
CA ASN A 74 -0.24 -0.54 10.31
C ASN A 74 0.23 -1.13 8.97
N LEU A 75 -0.32 -0.68 7.83
CA LEU A 75 0.04 -1.11 6.47
C LEU A 75 0.63 0.04 5.65
N ILE A 76 1.44 0.87 6.28
CA ILE A 76 2.11 2.04 5.68
C ILE A 76 3.62 1.86 5.79
N ASP A 77 4.32 2.10 4.68
CA ASP A 77 5.77 2.32 4.69
C ASP A 77 6.03 3.83 4.77
N ASN A 78 6.54 4.28 5.92
CA ASN A 78 6.84 5.70 6.15
C ASN A 78 8.19 6.12 5.56
N GLN A 79 9.02 5.17 5.13
CA GLN A 79 10.36 5.43 4.59
C GLN A 79 10.55 4.62 3.29
N PRO A 80 9.75 4.87 2.24
CA PRO A 80 9.91 4.15 0.98
C PRO A 80 11.23 4.56 0.31
N LEU A 81 11.99 3.58 -0.19
CA LEU A 81 13.24 3.86 -0.92
C LEU A 81 12.96 4.37 -2.33
N MET A 82 13.73 5.37 -2.77
CA MET A 82 13.63 5.93 -4.12
C MET A 82 14.19 5.01 -5.20
N THR A 83 15.11 4.11 -4.84
CA THR A 83 15.79 3.20 -5.77
C THR A 83 15.84 1.77 -5.24
N GLN A 84 15.98 0.83 -6.16
CA GLN A 84 16.09 -0.59 -5.83
C GLN A 84 17.41 -0.89 -5.11
N VAL A 85 17.34 -1.66 -4.02
CA VAL A 85 18.55 -2.18 -3.34
C VAL A 85 19.24 -3.19 -4.25
N THR A 86 20.49 -2.91 -4.62
CA THR A 86 21.39 -3.81 -5.36
C THR A 86 22.43 -4.38 -4.41
N TRP A 87 22.67 -5.69 -4.49
CA TRP A 87 23.66 -6.42 -3.68
C TRP A 87 25.02 -6.51 -4.36
#